data_AF-R7S848-F1
#
_entry.id   AF-R7S848-F1
#
_cell.length_a   1.000
_cell.length_b   1.000
_cell.length_c   1.000
_cell.angle_alpha   90.00
_cell.angle_beta   90.00
_cell.angle_gamma   90.00
#
_symmetry.space_group_name_H-M   'P 1'
#
loop_
_entity.id
_entity.type
_entity.pdbx_description
1 polymer ?
#
loop_
_entity_poly.entity_id
_entity_poly.type
_entity_poly.pdbx_seq_one_letter_code
_entity_poly.pdbx_strand_id
1 'polypeptide(L)'
;SYQLGLPRNLKQRGVHDVFHASLLRIHEPNDDRLFPGRLETQVADFEEPDDEWVITRILSHSGAREDSIFEALWRSGDRTWVPFREIRNTRAVSEYLEALGAE
;
A
#
# COMPACT_ATOMS: atom_id res chain seq x y z
N SER A 1 -20.60 -18.53 23.44
CA SER A 1 -19.69 -17.94 22.43
C SER A 1 -20.06 -18.46 21.06
N TYR A 2 -19.66 -17.78 20.00
CA TYR A 2 -19.86 -18.20 18.62
C TYR A 2 -18.60 -17.86 17.83
N GLN A 3 -18.10 -18.81 17.03
CA GLN A 3 -16.86 -18.63 16.28
C GLN A 3 -17.18 -18.24 14.83
N LEU A 4 -16.55 -17.16 14.34
CA LEU A 4 -16.68 -16.68 12.98
C LEU A 4 -15.41 -16.95 12.17
N GLY A 5 -15.55 -17.30 10.90
CA GLY A 5 -14.42 -17.38 9.99
C GLY A 5 -13.89 -16.00 9.64
N LEU A 6 -12.95 -15.47 10.42
CA LEU A 6 -12.34 -14.16 10.12
C LEU A 6 -11.26 -14.25 9.01
N PRO A 7 -11.17 -13.25 8.12
CA PRO A 7 -10.03 -13.04 7.24
C PRO A 7 -8.68 -13.05 7.98
N ARG A 8 -7.63 -13.48 7.27
CA ARG A 8 -6.28 -13.61 7.84
C ARG A 8 -5.75 -12.28 8.38
N ASN A 9 -6.02 -11.19 7.68
CA ASN A 9 -5.55 -9.85 8.03
C ASN A 9 -6.12 -9.36 9.37
N LEU A 10 -7.39 -9.68 9.67
CA LEU A 10 -7.99 -9.37 10.98
C LEU A 10 -7.38 -10.21 12.11
N LYS A 11 -7.11 -11.49 11.85
CA LYS A 11 -6.47 -12.38 12.84
C LYS A 11 -5.05 -11.92 13.18
N GLN A 12 -4.28 -11.48 12.18
CA GLN A 12 -2.92 -10.96 12.39
C GLN A 12 -2.90 -9.72 13.29
N ARG A 13 -3.94 -8.88 13.26
CA ARG A 13 -4.10 -7.70 14.12
C ARG A 13 -4.66 -8.03 15.51
N GLY A 14 -4.81 -9.31 15.85
CA GLY A 14 -5.29 -9.74 17.16
C GLY A 14 -6.80 -9.70 17.33
N VAL A 15 -7.59 -9.60 16.25
CA VAL A 15 -9.04 -9.72 16.34
C VAL A 15 -9.39 -11.18 16.65
N HIS A 16 -10.03 -11.39 17.80
CA HIS A 16 -10.51 -12.72 18.19
C HIS A 16 -11.71 -13.13 17.34
N ASP A 17 -11.70 -14.38 16.89
CA ASP A 17 -12.76 -14.96 16.08
C ASP A 17 -13.95 -15.47 16.89
N VAL A 18 -13.93 -15.29 18.21
CA VAL A 18 -14.96 -15.74 19.14
C VAL A 18 -15.75 -14.55 19.67
N PHE A 19 -17.04 -14.52 19.36
CA PHE A 19 -17.97 -13.45 19.74
C PHE A 19 -19.04 -13.95 20.71
N HIS A 20 -19.70 -13.01 21.39
CA HIS A 20 -20.86 -13.35 22.22
C HIS A 20 -22.07 -13.62 21.32
N ALA A 21 -22.60 -14.84 21.38
CA ALA A 21 -23.71 -15.28 20.53
C ALA A 21 -24.98 -14.41 20.61
N SER A 22 -25.25 -13.77 21.76
CA SER A 22 -26.42 -12.88 21.94
C SER A 22 -26.27 -11.52 21.26
N LEU A 23 -25.05 -11.14 20.86
CA LEU A 23 -24.78 -9.88 20.17
C LEU A 23 -24.76 -10.05 18.64
N LEU A 24 -24.91 -11.28 18.14
CA LEU A 24 -24.99 -11.54 16.71
C LEU A 24 -26.28 -10.95 16.14
N ARG A 25 -26.15 -10.33 14.97
CA ARG A 25 -27.26 -9.78 14.20
C ARG A 25 -27.38 -10.52 12.87
N ILE A 26 -28.58 -10.51 12.30
CA ILE A 26 -28.81 -11.05 10.95
C ILE A 26 -27.97 -10.24 9.97
N HIS A 27 -27.26 -10.93 9.09
CA HIS A 27 -26.46 -10.31 8.04
C HIS A 27 -27.38 -9.64 7.01
N GLU A 28 -27.19 -8.34 6.80
CA GLU A 28 -27.80 -7.58 5.72
C GLU A 28 -26.77 -7.44 4.59
N PRO A 29 -27.07 -7.91 3.37
CA PRO A 29 -26.13 -7.83 2.25
C PRO A 29 -25.88 -6.37 1.85
N ASN A 30 -24.71 -6.11 1.28
CA ASN A 30 -24.35 -4.79 0.78
C ASN A 30 -25.24 -4.35 -0.39
N ASP A 31 -25.60 -3.07 -0.44
CA ASP A 31 -26.10 -2.44 -1.66
C ASP A 31 -24.92 -1.94 -2.51
N ASP A 32 -24.55 -2.72 -3.52
CA ASP A 32 -23.41 -2.40 -4.39
C ASP A 32 -23.64 -1.16 -5.28
N ARG A 33 -24.88 -0.67 -5.41
CA ARG A 33 -25.18 0.57 -6.16
C ARG A 33 -24.85 1.79 -5.32
N LEU A 34 -25.08 1.72 -4.01
CA LEU A 34 -24.80 2.80 -3.06
C LEU A 34 -23.37 2.73 -2.52
N PHE A 35 -22.81 1.53 -2.40
CA PHE A 35 -21.47 1.29 -1.84
C PHE A 35 -20.67 0.36 -2.76
N PRO A 36 -20.26 0.84 -3.95
CA PRO A 36 -19.45 0.06 -4.88
C PRO A 36 -18.05 -0.18 -4.31
N GLY A 37 -17.54 -1.40 -4.45
CA GLY A 37 -16.18 -1.76 -4.03
C GLY A 37 -15.98 -1.65 -2.53
N ARG A 38 -16.52 -2.58 -1.74
CA ARG A 38 -16.09 -2.78 -0.35
C ARG A 38 -15.02 -3.87 -0.29
N LEU A 39 -13.80 -3.54 -0.67
CA LEU A 39 -12.65 -4.35 -0.29
C LEU A 39 -12.30 -4.04 1.17
N GLU A 40 -11.78 -5.05 1.88
CA GLU A 40 -11.33 -4.87 3.26
C GLU A 40 -10.30 -3.73 3.37
N THR A 41 -9.38 -3.64 2.40
CA THR A 41 -8.39 -2.55 2.24
C THR A 41 -8.99 -1.16 2.13
N GLN A 42 -10.25 -1.03 1.71
CA GLN A 42 -10.92 0.27 1.60
C GLN A 42 -11.64 0.69 2.89
N VAL A 43 -11.90 -0.25 3.80
CA VAL A 43 -12.67 -0.02 5.04
C VAL A 43 -11.75 0.15 6.25
N ALA A 44 -10.57 -0.46 6.21
CA ALA A 44 -9.53 -0.22 7.19
C ALA A 44 -8.17 -0.22 6.49
N ASP A 45 -7.27 0.64 6.96
CA ASP A 45 -5.84 0.58 6.64
C ASP A 45 -5.32 -0.77 7.16
N PHE A 46 -5.34 -1.75 6.28
CA PHE A 46 -4.53 -2.94 6.39
C PHE A 46 -3.22 -2.53 5.73
N GLU A 47 -2.12 -2.65 6.46
CA GLU A 47 -0.77 -2.53 5.89
C GLU A 47 -0.55 -3.64 4.84
N GLU A 48 -1.30 -3.63 3.74
CA GLU A 48 -0.61 -3.73 2.47
C GLU A 48 0.35 -2.55 2.51
N PRO A 49 1.68 -2.77 2.44
CA PRO A 49 2.61 -1.65 2.35
C PRO A 49 2.04 -0.81 1.22
N ASP A 50 1.60 0.37 1.61
CA ASP A 50 0.82 1.22 0.75
C ASP A 50 1.58 1.28 -0.57
N ASP A 51 0.85 1.34 -1.66
CA ASP A 51 1.37 1.69 -2.98
C ASP A 51 1.99 3.13 -2.97
N GLU A 52 2.48 3.62 -1.82
CA GLU A 52 3.65 4.48 -1.62
C GLU A 52 4.83 3.83 -2.38
N TRP A 53 5.00 3.95 -3.69
CA TRP A 53 4.66 5.07 -4.55
C TRP A 53 4.36 4.55 -5.96
N VAL A 54 3.55 5.33 -6.70
CA VAL A 54 3.15 5.17 -8.12
C VAL A 54 4.35 5.03 -9.09
N ILE A 55 5.59 5.01 -8.62
CA ILE A 55 6.81 4.90 -9.40
C ILE A 55 7.07 3.42 -9.73
N THR A 56 6.93 3.06 -10.98
CA THR A 56 7.28 1.75 -11.54
C THR A 56 8.77 1.46 -11.43
N ARG A 57 9.61 2.44 -11.77
CA ARG A 57 11.08 2.37 -11.65
C ARG A 57 11.74 3.73 -11.88
N ILE A 58 12.99 3.84 -11.46
CA ILE A 58 13.87 4.93 -11.87
C ILE A 58 14.52 4.60 -13.22
N LEU A 59 14.58 5.60 -14.11
CA LEU A 59 15.21 5.49 -15.43
C LEU A 59 16.62 6.10 -15.43
N SER A 60 16.79 7.26 -14.81
CA SER A 60 18.04 8.00 -14.77
C SER A 60 18.11 8.91 -13.54
N HIS A 61 19.29 9.46 -13.24
CA HIS A 61 19.47 10.49 -12.24
C HIS A 61 20.46 11.56 -12.72
N SER A 62 20.37 12.73 -12.11
CA SER A 62 21.30 13.84 -12.33
C SER A 62 21.58 14.56 -11.00
N GLY A 63 22.76 15.17 -10.90
CA GLY A 63 23.23 15.79 -9.67
C GLY A 63 23.92 14.79 -8.72
N ALA A 64 24.15 15.21 -7.49
CA ALA A 64 24.86 14.42 -6.49
C ALA A 64 24.24 14.60 -5.10
N ARG A 65 24.26 13.52 -4.31
CA ARG A 65 23.80 13.50 -2.91
C ARG A 65 22.36 14.01 -2.78
N GLU A 66 22.08 14.89 -1.81
CA GLU A 66 20.73 15.35 -1.48
C GLU A 66 20.09 16.24 -2.55
N ASP A 67 20.90 16.91 -3.36
CA ASP A 67 20.44 17.78 -4.46
C ASP A 67 20.20 17.00 -5.76
N SER A 68 20.33 15.67 -5.73
CA SER A 68 20.07 14.84 -6.90
C SER A 68 18.58 14.81 -7.26
N ILE A 69 18.33 14.75 -8.56
CA ILE A 69 17.01 14.57 -9.14
C ILE A 69 16.99 13.24 -9.90
N PHE A 70 15.84 12.59 -9.90
CA PHE A 70 15.65 11.27 -10.49
C PHE A 70 14.52 11.33 -11.50
N GLU A 71 14.72 10.67 -12.64
CA GLU A 71 13.67 10.47 -13.63
C GLU A 71 12.85 9.23 -13.25
N ALA A 72 11.64 9.46 -12.76
CA ALA A 72 10.71 8.43 -12.33
C ALA A 72 9.76 8.06 -13.48
N LEU A 73 9.61 6.76 -13.74
CA LEU A 73 8.54 6.22 -14.56
C LEU A 73 7.36 5.87 -13.66
N TRP A 74 6.22 6.51 -13.88
CA TRP A 74 4.99 6.28 -13.11
C TRP A 74 4.21 5.08 -13.67
N ARG A 75 3.32 4.47 -12.87
CA ARG A 75 2.41 3.40 -13.33
C ARG A 75 1.43 3.89 -14.39
N SER A 76 1.09 5.18 -14.40
CA SER A 76 0.33 5.81 -15.49
C SER A 76 1.08 5.81 -16.83
N GLY A 77 2.40 5.57 -16.80
CA GLY A 77 3.28 5.69 -17.96
C GLY A 77 3.95 7.06 -18.08
N ASP A 78 3.55 8.03 -17.26
CA ASP A 78 4.17 9.36 -17.23
C ASP A 78 5.64 9.29 -16.80
N ARG A 79 6.40 10.32 -17.16
CA ARG A 79 7.79 10.48 -16.75
C ARG A 79 8.02 11.88 -16.22
N THR A 80 8.55 11.99 -15.01
CA THR A 80 8.88 13.29 -14.42
C THR A 80 10.20 13.22 -13.66
N TRP A 81 10.84 14.38 -13.54
CA TRP A 81 11.99 14.56 -12.68
C TRP A 81 11.54 14.94 -11.27
N VAL A 82 11.97 14.16 -10.28
CA VAL A 82 11.59 14.31 -8.88
C VAL A 82 12.84 14.45 -7.99
N PRO A 83 12.84 15.36 -7.02
CA PRO A 83 13.95 15.49 -6.06
C PRO A 83 14.14 14.24 -5.21
N PHE A 84 15.39 13.86 -4.95
CA PHE A 84 15.73 12.70 -4.11
C PHE A 84 15.02 12.71 -2.76
N ARG A 85 14.95 13.86 -2.09
CA ARG A 85 14.28 14.03 -0.79
C ARG A 85 12.81 13.57 -0.77
N GLU A 86 12.12 13.64 -1.90
CA GLU A 86 10.71 13.26 -2.03
C GLU A 86 10.56 11.74 -2.20
N ILE A 87 11.57 11.09 -2.78
CA ILE A 87 11.53 9.68 -3.15
C ILE A 87 12.52 8.79 -2.39
N ARG A 88 13.27 9.35 -1.43
CA ARG A 88 14.35 8.67 -0.70
C ARG A 88 13.91 7.41 0.06
N ASN A 89 12.63 7.36 0.44
CA ASN A 89 12.05 6.23 1.18
C ASN A 89 11.34 5.23 0.26
N THR A 90 11.43 5.42 -1.07
CA THR A 90 10.78 4.51 -2.03
C THR A 90 11.70 3.35 -2.38
N ARG A 91 11.09 2.17 -2.51
CA ARG A 91 11.78 0.97 -2.97
C ARG A 91 12.44 1.16 -4.35
N ALA A 92 11.78 1.90 -5.26
CA ALA A 92 12.28 2.14 -6.61
C ALA A 92 13.65 2.85 -6.62
N VAL A 93 13.90 3.75 -5.67
CA VAL A 93 15.20 4.44 -5.55
C VAL A 93 16.25 3.53 -4.94
N SER A 94 15.90 2.77 -3.89
CA SER A 94 16.81 1.79 -3.30
C SER A 94 17.29 0.78 -4.34
N GLU A 95 16.39 0.18 -5.11
CA GLU A 95 16.73 -0.78 -6.17
C GLU A 95 17.64 -0.16 -7.24
N TYR A 96 17.43 1.11 -7.57
CA TYR A 96 18.23 1.81 -8.57
C TYR A 96 19.65 2.11 -8.06
N LEU A 97 19.79 2.55 -6.80
CA LEU A 97 21.09 2.83 -6.18
C LEU A 97 21.89 1.54 -5.96
N GLU A 98 21.23 0.47 -5.54
CA GLU A 98 21.82 -0.88 -5.44
C GLU A 98 22.36 -1.35 -6.79
N ALA A 99 21.59 -1.17 -7.88
CA ALA A 99 22.03 -1.53 -9.23
C ALA A 99 23.23 -0.69 -9.71
N LEU A 100 23.43 0.52 -9.18
CA LEU A 100 24.59 1.37 -9.44
C LEU A 100 25.79 1.08 -8.52
N GLY A 101 25.62 0.24 -7.50
CA GLY A 101 26.66 -0.04 -6.50
C GLY A 101 26.92 1.12 -5.54
N ALA A 102 25.94 2.01 -5.37
CA ALA A 102 25.99 3.09 -4.39
C ALA A 102 25.12 2.70 -3.18
N GLU A 103 25.76 2.24 -2.10
CA GLU A 103 25.14 2.16 -0.76
C GLU A 103 25.24 3.50 -0.01
#